data_AF-A0A836LDN3-F1
#
_entry.id   AF-A0A836LDN3-F1
#
_cell.length_a   1.000
_cell.length_b   1.000
_cell.length_c   1.000
_cell.angle_alpha   90.00
_cell.angle_beta   90.00
_cell.angle_gamma   90.00
#
_symmetry.space_group_name_H-M   'P 1'
#
loop_
_entity.id
_entity.type
_entity.pdbx_description
1 polymer ?
#
loop_
_entity_poly.entity_id
_entity_poly.type
_entity_poly.pdbx_seq_one_letter_code
_entity_poly.pdbx_strand_id
1 'polypeptide(L)'
;MGRGFGRGAKSVAIVTHAQAGKAGKKTPKGLRGTRQRKRQKFLDRNAEQTQLEKSLGLTKPEKNTPKNLAQEIATIQIAHVVNKREKGLKHLRKQIMGAVKDIRRRHSDTTRKKRKK
;
A
#
# COMPACT_ATOMS: atom_id res chain seq x y z
N MET A 1 47.92 16.59 -10.09
CA MET A 1 48.94 16.67 -11.15
C MET A 1 48.25 16.61 -12.51
N GLY A 2 48.55 17.59 -13.35
CA GLY A 2 48.27 17.75 -14.80
C GLY A 2 47.12 17.01 -15.47
N ARG A 3 46.10 17.76 -15.92
CA ARG A 3 45.38 17.44 -17.17
C ARG A 3 46.39 17.54 -18.31
N GLY A 4 46.72 16.42 -18.93
CA GLY A 4 47.68 16.34 -20.03
C GLY A 4 47.32 15.24 -21.01
N PHE A 5 46.12 15.29 -21.59
CA PHE A 5 45.85 14.54 -22.83
C PHE A 5 46.55 15.27 -23.96
N GLY A 6 47.79 14.84 -24.23
CA GLY A 6 48.61 15.36 -25.32
C GLY A 6 47.87 15.23 -26.65
N ARG A 7 47.86 16.34 -27.41
CA ARG A 7 47.49 16.37 -28.82
C ARG A 7 48.40 15.39 -29.58
N GLY A 8 47.87 14.22 -29.96
CA GLY A 8 48.55 13.32 -30.92
C GLY A 8 48.60 11.83 -30.58
N ALA A 9 48.20 11.40 -29.38
CA ALA A 9 48.20 9.96 -29.06
C ALA A 9 46.95 9.27 -29.65
N LYS A 10 47.14 8.43 -30.68
CA LYS A 10 46.13 7.45 -31.11
C LYS A 10 45.94 6.43 -29.99
N SER A 11 44.94 6.64 -29.14
CA SER A 11 44.60 5.69 -28.07
C SER A 11 44.09 4.39 -28.67
N VAL A 12 44.90 3.33 -28.65
CA VAL A 12 44.44 1.96 -28.91
C VAL A 12 43.75 1.48 -27.64
N ALA A 13 42.42 1.55 -27.62
CA ALA A 13 41.64 1.05 -26.51
C ALA A 13 41.55 -0.48 -26.61
N ILE A 14 42.21 -1.17 -25.67
CA ILE A 14 41.91 -2.59 -25.43
C ILE A 14 40.52 -2.63 -24.80
N VAL A 15 39.54 -3.18 -25.52
CA VAL A 15 38.17 -3.36 -25.01
C VAL A 15 38.20 -4.48 -23.96
N THR A 16 38.56 -4.14 -22.74
CA THR A 16 38.24 -4.98 -21.59
C THR A 16 36.76 -4.75 -21.29
N HIS A 17 35.90 -5.74 -21.53
CA HIS A 17 34.49 -5.65 -21.17
C HIS A 17 34.34 -5.64 -19.63
N ALA A 18 34.49 -4.46 -19.03
CA ALA A 18 34.16 -4.25 -17.64
C ALA A 18 32.66 -4.52 -17.45
N GLN A 19 32.33 -5.48 -16.59
CA GLN A 19 30.98 -5.80 -16.16
C GLN A 19 30.48 -4.69 -15.22
N ALA A 20 30.36 -3.47 -15.75
CA ALA A 20 29.76 -2.35 -15.05
C ALA A 20 28.29 -2.70 -14.75
N GLY A 21 27.89 -2.44 -13.50
CA GLY A 21 26.57 -2.71 -12.96
C GLY A 21 25.43 -2.20 -13.85
N LYS A 22 24.25 -2.77 -13.62
CA LYS A 22 23.03 -2.67 -14.46
C LYS A 22 22.47 -1.25 -14.73
N ALA A 23 23.18 -0.18 -14.44
CA ALA A 23 22.82 1.18 -14.79
C ALA A 23 23.27 1.48 -16.23
N GLY A 24 22.37 1.30 -17.21
CA GLY A 24 22.57 1.77 -18.59
C GLY A 24 22.45 0.71 -19.69
N LYS A 25 22.45 -0.59 -19.36
CA LYS A 25 22.22 -1.65 -20.36
C LYS A 25 20.72 -1.72 -20.68
N LYS A 26 20.33 -1.24 -21.86
CA LYS A 26 18.96 -1.38 -22.39
C LYS A 26 18.59 -2.87 -22.37
N THR A 27 17.57 -3.24 -21.61
CA THR A 27 17.01 -4.59 -21.67
C THR A 27 16.54 -4.87 -23.11
N PRO A 28 16.90 -6.02 -23.69
CA PRO A 28 16.55 -6.33 -25.08
C PRO A 28 15.02 -6.36 -25.25
N LYS A 29 14.55 -5.97 -26.45
CA LYS A 29 13.13 -5.68 -26.74
C LYS A 29 12.18 -6.82 -26.36
N GLY A 30 12.64 -8.08 -26.41
CA GLY A 30 11.87 -9.28 -26.03
C GLY A 30 11.95 -9.68 -24.55
N LEU A 31 12.81 -9.07 -23.73
CA LEU A 31 12.88 -9.30 -22.27
C LEU A 31 12.36 -8.11 -21.46
N ARG A 32 12.00 -7.00 -22.12
CA ARG A 32 11.29 -5.88 -21.50
C ARG A 32 9.89 -6.33 -21.07
N GLY A 33 9.68 -6.42 -19.75
CA GLY A 33 8.34 -6.64 -19.19
C GLY A 33 7.78 -8.06 -19.34
N THR A 34 8.53 -9.05 -19.85
CA THR A 34 8.04 -10.44 -19.93
C THR A 34 7.74 -11.03 -18.56
N ARG A 35 8.57 -10.73 -17.56
CA ARG A 35 8.32 -11.13 -16.16
C ARG A 35 7.07 -10.45 -15.58
N GLN A 36 6.86 -9.16 -15.88
CA GLN A 36 5.67 -8.42 -15.44
C GLN A 36 4.40 -8.94 -16.14
N ARG A 37 4.44 -9.18 -17.46
CA ARG A 37 3.33 -9.76 -18.22
C ARG A 37 2.98 -11.19 -17.76
N LYS A 38 3.98 -12.03 -17.47
CA LYS A 38 3.73 -13.37 -16.90
C LYS A 38 3.07 -13.28 -15.51
N ARG A 39 3.53 -12.36 -14.66
CA ARG A 39 2.92 -12.11 -13.34
C ARG A 39 1.48 -11.59 -13.46
N GLN A 40 1.21 -10.67 -14.38
CA GLN A 40 -0.12 -10.14 -14.64
C GLN A 40 -1.09 -11.26 -15.07
N LYS A 41 -0.70 -12.07 -16.06
CA LYS A 41 -1.50 -13.22 -16.51
C LYS A 41 -1.82 -14.22 -15.39
N PHE A 42 -0.92 -14.42 -14.43
CA PHE A 42 -1.17 -15.30 -13.29
C PHE A 42 -2.15 -14.69 -12.28
N LEU A 43 -2.09 -13.37 -12.07
CA LEU A 43 -3.06 -12.65 -11.24
C LEU A 43 -4.45 -12.66 -11.89
N ASP A 44 -4.51 -12.50 -13.21
CA ASP A 44 -5.76 -12.51 -13.98
C ASP A 44 -6.43 -13.89 -14.02
N ARG A 45 -5.66 -15.00 -14.01
CA ARG A 45 -6.21 -16.36 -13.91
C ARG A 45 -6.96 -16.62 -12.61
N ASN A 46 -6.54 -16.00 -11.51
CA ASN A 46 -7.24 -16.11 -10.23
C ASN A 46 -8.33 -15.03 -10.06
N ALA A 47 -8.59 -14.24 -11.10
CA ALA A 47 -9.58 -13.17 -11.08
C ALA A 47 -10.99 -13.64 -11.48
N GLU A 48 -11.18 -14.93 -11.81
CA GLU A 48 -12.49 -15.50 -12.20
C GLU A 48 -13.58 -15.17 -11.17
N GLN A 49 -13.27 -15.30 -9.88
CA GLN A 49 -14.19 -14.92 -8.81
C GLN A 49 -14.58 -13.43 -8.89
N THR A 50 -13.63 -12.54 -9.17
CA THR A 50 -13.91 -11.10 -9.28
C THR A 50 -14.68 -10.73 -10.55
N GLN A 51 -14.57 -11.54 -11.61
CA GLN A 51 -15.36 -11.37 -12.83
C GLN A 51 -16.79 -11.85 -12.61
N LEU A 52 -16.97 -12.99 -11.92
CA LEU A 52 -18.28 -13.50 -11.52
C LEU A 52 -19.01 -12.52 -10.58
N GLU A 53 -18.32 -11.98 -9.57
CA GLU A 53 -18.87 -10.95 -8.66
C GLU A 53 -19.35 -9.71 -9.43
N LYS A 54 -18.61 -9.27 -10.46
CA LYS A 54 -19.01 -8.15 -11.33
C LYS A 54 -20.22 -8.48 -12.19
N SER A 55 -20.25 -9.67 -12.80
CA SER A 55 -21.38 -10.12 -13.64
C SER A 55 -22.67 -10.30 -12.85
N LEU A 56 -22.57 -10.69 -11.58
CA LEU A 56 -23.70 -10.81 -10.66
C LEU A 56 -24.15 -9.45 -10.08
N GLY A 57 -23.51 -8.35 -10.45
CA GLY A 57 -23.81 -7.02 -9.91
C GLY A 57 -23.47 -6.86 -8.42
N LEU A 58 -22.73 -7.82 -7.83
CA LEU A 58 -22.27 -7.78 -6.45
C LEU A 58 -21.08 -6.81 -6.35
N THR A 59 -21.40 -5.52 -6.40
CA THR A 59 -20.41 -4.48 -6.10
C THR A 59 -20.04 -4.57 -4.62
N LYS A 60 -18.75 -4.47 -4.31
CA LYS A 60 -18.28 -4.39 -2.93
C LYS A 60 -19.04 -3.23 -2.27
N PRO A 61 -19.61 -3.43 -1.06
CA PRO A 61 -20.37 -2.37 -0.41
C PRO A 61 -19.49 -1.12 -0.36
N GLU A 62 -20.03 0.00 -0.84
CA GLU A 62 -19.31 1.27 -0.91
C GLU A 62 -18.75 1.58 0.48
N LYS A 63 -17.44 1.37 0.65
CA LYS A 63 -16.76 1.56 1.93
C LYS A 63 -16.70 3.03 2.36
N ASN A 64 -17.21 3.94 1.53
CA ASN A 64 -16.86 5.35 1.53
C ASN A 64 -18.07 6.28 1.60
N THR A 65 -19.23 5.81 2.09
CA THR A 65 -20.21 6.78 2.56
C THR A 65 -19.63 7.47 3.80
N PRO A 66 -19.51 8.82 3.82
CA PRO A 66 -18.98 9.51 4.98
C PRO A 66 -19.93 9.29 6.15
N LYS A 67 -19.53 8.43 7.07
CA LYS A 67 -20.31 8.15 8.28
C LYS A 67 -20.22 9.35 9.20
N ASN A 68 -21.34 9.71 9.81
CA ASN A 68 -21.31 10.66 10.91
C ASN A 68 -20.59 10.03 12.11
N LEU A 69 -19.97 10.84 12.97
CA LEU A 69 -19.26 10.39 14.17
C LEU A 69 -20.08 9.42 15.03
N ALA A 70 -21.39 9.68 15.16
CA ALA A 70 -22.31 8.81 15.90
C ALA A 70 -22.45 7.42 15.25
N GLN A 71 -22.52 7.36 13.91
CA GLN A 71 -22.59 6.11 13.17
C GLN A 71 -21.28 5.33 13.25
N GLU A 72 -20.13 6.00 13.24
CA GLU A 72 -18.84 5.34 13.44
C GLU A 72 -18.73 4.70 14.84
N ILE A 73 -19.19 5.41 15.88
CA ILE A 73 -19.23 4.87 17.25
C ILE A 73 -20.17 3.67 17.35
N ALA A 74 -21.34 3.72 16.70
CA ALA A 74 -22.30 2.61 16.70
C ALA A 74 -21.76 1.34 16.02
N THR A 75 -20.77 1.47 15.12
CA THR A 75 -20.16 0.34 14.42
C THR A 75 -19.01 -0.34 15.18
N ILE A 76 -18.67 0.12 16.39
CA ILE A 76 -17.62 -0.51 17.20
C ILE A 76 -18.04 -1.94 17.56
N GLN A 77 -17.40 -2.92 16.96
CA GLN A 77 -17.53 -4.33 17.34
C GLN A 77 -16.63 -4.60 18.54
N ILE A 78 -17.21 -5.11 19.64
CA ILE A 78 -16.48 -5.41 20.87
C ILE A 78 -16.44 -6.93 21.02
N ALA A 79 -15.26 -7.48 21.33
CA ALA A 79 -15.11 -8.91 21.54
C ALA A 79 -15.97 -9.38 22.72
N HIS A 80 -16.90 -10.30 22.44
CA HIS A 80 -17.82 -10.90 23.42
C HIS A 80 -17.11 -11.97 24.27
N VAL A 81 -16.03 -11.61 24.96
CA VAL A 81 -15.42 -12.51 25.94
C VAL A 81 -15.35 -11.79 27.27
N VAL A 82 -16.46 -11.83 28.00
CA VAL A 82 -16.53 -11.44 29.41
C VAL A 82 -16.47 -12.74 30.21
N ASN A 83 -15.26 -13.14 30.62
CA ASN A 83 -15.12 -14.23 31.59
C ASN A 83 -15.80 -13.80 32.89
N LYS A 84 -16.89 -14.48 33.26
CA LYS A 84 -17.76 -14.14 34.41
C LYS A 84 -17.04 -14.07 35.77
N ARG A 85 -15.81 -14.58 35.86
CA ARG A 85 -14.99 -14.67 37.09
C ARG A 85 -13.95 -13.57 37.25
N GLU A 86 -13.66 -12.79 36.21
CA GLU A 86 -12.80 -11.61 36.34
C GLU A 86 -13.65 -10.36 36.64
N LYS A 87 -13.05 -9.28 37.14
CA LYS A 87 -13.70 -7.96 37.35
C LYS A 87 -14.26 -7.41 36.02
N GLY A 88 -15.39 -7.96 35.58
CA GLY A 88 -15.71 -8.25 34.18
C GLY A 88 -16.23 -7.11 33.33
N LEU A 89 -16.43 -5.92 33.90
CA LEU A 89 -16.95 -4.77 33.14
C LEU A 89 -15.98 -3.60 33.09
N LYS A 90 -14.96 -3.57 33.96
CA LYS A 90 -13.98 -2.47 33.98
C LYS A 90 -13.08 -2.48 32.74
N HIS A 91 -12.62 -3.67 32.34
CA HIS A 91 -11.80 -3.84 31.13
C HIS A 91 -12.61 -3.56 29.86
N LEU A 92 -13.84 -4.08 29.79
CA LEU A 92 -14.78 -3.79 28.72
C LEU A 92 -15.05 -2.28 28.59
N ARG A 93 -15.35 -1.60 29.71
CA ARG A 93 -15.51 -0.15 29.73
C ARG A 93 -14.27 0.59 29.25
N LYS A 94 -13.06 0.15 29.65
CA LYS A 94 -11.80 0.74 29.21
C LYS A 94 -11.59 0.59 27.70
N GLN A 95 -11.92 -0.58 27.13
CA GLN A 95 -11.86 -0.84 25.70
C GLN A 95 -12.85 0.04 24.93
N ILE A 96 -14.11 0.13 25.38
CA ILE A 96 -15.14 0.98 24.77
C ILE A 96 -14.69 2.44 24.79
N MET A 97 -14.30 2.95 25.96
CA MET A 97 -13.89 4.35 26.11
C MET A 97 -12.64 4.68 25.29
N GLY A 98 -11.69 3.75 25.19
CA GLY A 98 -10.51 3.89 24.33
C GLY A 98 -10.89 4.03 22.87
N ALA A 99 -11.68 3.08 22.35
CA ALA A 99 -12.12 3.08 20.96
C ALA A 99 -12.91 4.36 20.60
N VAL A 100 -13.82 4.80 21.48
CA VAL A 100 -14.58 6.04 21.28
C VAL A 100 -13.68 7.27 21.29
N LYS A 101 -12.71 7.35 22.20
CA LYS A 101 -11.74 8.47 22.24
C LYS A 101 -10.91 8.54 20.96
N ASP A 102 -10.46 7.40 20.44
CA ASP A 102 -9.66 7.34 19.22
C ASP A 102 -10.44 7.79 17.97
N ILE A 103 -11.73 7.43 17.88
CA ILE A 103 -12.62 7.92 16.81
C ILE A 103 -12.80 9.44 16.94
N ARG A 104 -13.13 9.94 18.14
CA ARG A 104 -13.30 11.39 18.37
C ARG A 104 -12.04 12.18 18.03
N ARG A 105 -10.85 11.68 18.40
CA ARG A 105 -9.57 12.34 18.09
C ARG A 105 -9.31 12.40 16.59
N ARG A 106 -9.53 11.30 15.86
CA ARG A 106 -9.42 11.29 14.40
C ARG A 106 -10.37 12.29 13.74
N HIS A 107 -11.60 12.39 14.23
CA HIS A 107 -12.60 13.34 13.72
C HIS A 107 -12.26 14.80 14.05
N SER A 108 -11.66 15.08 15.22
CA SER A 108 -11.15 16.42 15.54
C SER A 108 -9.93 16.79 14.69
N ASP A 109 -9.05 15.84 14.42
CA ASP A 109 -7.85 16.07 13.61
C ASP A 109 -8.21 16.34 12.13
N THR A 110 -9.19 15.61 11.59
CA THR A 110 -9.71 15.86 10.23
C THR A 110 -10.41 17.20 10.13
N THR A 111 -11.24 17.59 11.10
CA THR A 111 -11.88 18.92 11.11
C THR A 111 -10.86 20.04 11.23
N ARG A 112 -9.84 19.89 12.09
CA ARG A 112 -8.73 20.86 12.21
C ARG A 112 -7.92 20.99 10.94
N LYS A 113 -7.62 19.88 10.24
CA LYS A 113 -6.92 19.92 8.94
C LYS A 113 -7.74 20.62 7.86
N LYS A 114 -9.06 20.40 7.83
CA LYS A 114 -9.96 21.10 6.89
C LYS A 114 -9.99 22.61 7.13
N ARG A 115 -9.94 23.06 8.39
CA ARG A 115 -9.91 24.48 8.75
C ARG A 115 -8.59 25.21 8.44
N LYS A 116 -7.49 24.47 8.26
CA LYS A 116 -6.16 25.02 7.97
C LYS A 116 -5.81 25.05 6.48
N LYS A 117 -6.64 24.41 5.65
CA LYS A 117 -6.61 24.56 4.19
C LYS A 117 -7.52 25.71 3.79
#